data_AF-W1XYP3-F1
#
_entry.id   AF-W1XYP3-F1
#
_cell.length_a   1.000
_cell.length_b   1.000
_cell.length_c   1.000
_cell.angle_alpha   90.00
_cell.angle_beta   90.00
_cell.angle_gamma   90.00
#
_symmetry.space_group_name_H-M   'P 1'
#
loop_
_entity.id
_entity.type
_entity.pdbx_description
1 polymer ?
#
loop_
_entity_poly.entity_id
_entity_poly.type
_entity_poly.pdbx_seq_one_letter_code
_entity_poly.pdbx_strand_id
1 'polypeptide(L)'
;SRQQPKRNWLRKVDWILVLVISLLALTSVILISSAMGGGQYSANFSIRQIIYYIFGAIIAFLIMIISPKKIKNNTYILYSIFCVLLIGLLILPETSITPIINGAKSWYSFGPISIQPSEFMKIILILAL
;
A
#
# COMPACT_ATOMS: atom_id res chain seq x y z
N SER A 1 -5.21 -23.55 -37.68
CA SER A 1 -4.57 -23.26 -36.37
C SER A 1 -4.65 -21.77 -36.09
N ARG A 2 -5.64 -21.31 -35.30
CA ARG A 2 -5.76 -19.90 -34.93
C ARG A 2 -4.67 -19.59 -33.91
N GLN A 3 -3.60 -18.92 -34.34
CA GLN A 3 -2.58 -18.41 -33.43
C GLN A 3 -3.23 -17.36 -32.53
N GLN A 4 -3.54 -17.74 -31.29
CA GLN A 4 -3.92 -16.82 -30.23
C GLN A 4 -2.74 -15.84 -30.07
N PRO A 5 -2.92 -14.52 -30.29
CA PRO A 5 -1.82 -13.58 -30.12
C PRO A 5 -1.33 -13.69 -28.68
N LYS A 6 -0.04 -14.01 -28.48
CA LYS A 6 0.59 -14.01 -27.15
C LYS A 6 0.26 -12.67 -26.51
N ARG A 7 -0.57 -12.71 -25.46
CA ARG A 7 -1.03 -11.54 -24.72
C ARG A 7 0.16 -11.04 -23.92
N ASN A 8 1.03 -10.26 -24.56
CA ASN A 8 2.22 -9.68 -23.95
C ASN A 8 1.78 -8.61 -22.95
N TRP A 9 1.39 -9.03 -21.75
CA TRP A 9 0.95 -8.17 -20.66
C TRP A 9 2.03 -7.15 -20.27
N LEU A 10 3.31 -7.50 -20.45
CA LEU A 10 4.45 -6.60 -20.33
C LEU A 10 4.41 -5.40 -21.29
N ARG A 11 3.73 -5.51 -22.43
CA ARG A 11 3.54 -4.38 -23.36
C ARG A 11 2.43 -3.42 -22.93
N LYS A 12 1.59 -3.81 -21.96
CA LYS A 12 0.54 -2.95 -21.40
C LYS A 12 1.02 -2.14 -20.19
N VAL A 13 2.22 -2.44 -19.70
CA VAL A 13 2.85 -1.71 -18.61
C VAL A 13 3.47 -0.44 -19.19
N ASP A 14 3.17 0.69 -18.58
CA ASP A 14 3.84 1.96 -18.89
C ASP A 14 5.22 1.96 -18.21
N TRP A 15 6.24 1.63 -18.99
CA TRP A 15 7.63 1.55 -18.50
C TRP A 15 8.21 2.91 -18.12
N ILE A 16 7.68 4.01 -18.70
CA ILE A 16 8.09 5.37 -18.32
C ILE A 16 7.58 5.66 -16.91
N LEU A 17 6.31 5.34 -16.63
CA LEU A 17 5.73 5.50 -15.29
C LEU A 17 6.49 4.65 -14.25
N VAL A 18 6.80 3.39 -14.57
CA VAL A 18 7.58 2.51 -13.69
C VAL A 18 8.97 3.10 -13.41
N LEU A 19 9.64 3.63 -14.43
CA LEU A 19 10.95 4.27 -14.28
C LEU A 19 10.87 5.50 -13.37
N VAL A 20 9.89 6.39 -13.60
CA VAL A 20 9.68 7.59 -12.78
C VAL A 20 9.43 7.22 -11.32
N ILE A 21 8.54 6.26 -11.04
CA ILE A 21 8.26 5.77 -9.68
C ILE A 21 9.52 5.17 -9.05
N SER A 22 10.32 4.43 -9.82
CA SER A 22 11.57 3.83 -9.32
C SER A 22 12.62 4.89 -8.96
N LEU A 23 12.75 5.95 -9.76
CA LEU A 23 13.63 7.08 -9.44
C LEU A 23 13.16 7.83 -8.18
N LEU A 24 11.86 8.05 -8.04
CA LEU A 24 11.28 8.65 -6.83
C LEU A 24 11.52 7.77 -5.59
N ALA A 25 11.41 6.44 -5.74
CA ALA A 25 11.70 5.51 -4.66
C ALA A 25 13.19 5.56 -4.25
N LEU A 26 14.12 5.58 -5.22
CA LEU A 26 15.56 5.68 -4.96
C LEU A 26 15.93 7.00 -4.27
N THR A 27 15.44 8.12 -4.79
CA THR A 27 15.67 9.44 -4.18
C THR A 27 15.10 9.50 -2.75
N SER A 28 13.92 8.92 -2.51
CA SER A 28 13.35 8.79 -1.17
C SER A 28 14.27 8.03 -0.20
N VAL A 29 14.84 6.88 -0.59
CA VAL A 29 15.76 6.12 0.27
C VAL A 29 17.03 6.93 0.57
N ILE A 30 17.59 7.61 -0.43
CA ILE A 30 18.80 8.44 -0.26
C ILE A 30 18.52 9.59 0.72
N LEU A 31 17.39 10.27 0.57
CA LEU A 31 17.00 11.37 1.45
C LEU A 31 16.79 10.90 2.90
N ILE A 32 16.11 9.77 3.11
CA ILE A 32 15.93 9.19 4.45
C ILE A 32 17.29 8.82 5.05
N SER A 33 18.18 8.21 4.26
CA SER A 33 19.52 7.84 4.72
C SER A 33 20.36 9.05 5.11
N SER A 34 20.25 10.14 4.34
CA SER A 34 20.94 11.40 4.63
C SER A 34 20.39 12.07 5.90
N ALA A 35 19.07 12.09 6.07
CA ALA A 35 18.41 12.67 7.24
C ALA A 35 18.74 11.93 8.56
N MET A 36 19.04 10.63 8.50
CA MET A 36 19.40 9.83 9.67
C MET A 36 20.86 9.98 10.13
N GLY A 37 21.71 10.70 9.39
CA GLY A 37 23.16 10.78 9.66
C GLY A 37 23.56 11.33 11.04
N GLY A 38 22.63 11.94 11.79
CA GLY A 38 22.86 12.49 13.13
C GLY A 38 22.90 11.47 14.29
N GLY A 39 22.81 10.17 14.04
CA GLY A 39 22.92 9.12 15.07
C GLY A 39 21.78 9.10 16.11
N GLN A 40 20.72 9.87 15.88
CA GLN A 40 19.60 10.07 16.81
C GLN A 40 18.59 8.90 16.83
N TYR A 41 18.69 7.99 15.85
CA TYR A 41 17.73 6.91 15.65
C TYR A 41 18.42 5.55 15.74
N SER A 42 17.88 4.66 16.57
CA SER A 42 18.35 3.27 16.70
C SER A 42 17.87 2.36 15.58
N ALA A 43 16.81 2.76 14.87
CA ALA A 43 16.23 2.00 13.76
C ALA A 43 16.68 2.55 12.40
N ASN A 44 17.05 1.65 11.48
CA ASN A 44 17.37 2.00 10.10
C ASN A 44 16.09 2.20 9.28
N PHE A 45 15.58 3.44 9.21
CA PHE A 45 14.40 3.77 8.42
C PHE A 45 14.61 3.57 6.92
N SER A 46 15.83 3.73 6.40
CA SER A 46 16.15 3.42 4.99
C SER A 46 15.90 1.95 4.65
N ILE A 47 16.31 1.03 5.53
CA ILE A 47 16.09 -0.41 5.32
C ILE A 47 14.59 -0.71 5.37
N ARG A 48 13.85 -0.13 6.33
CA ARG A 48 12.39 -0.26 6.37
C ARG A 48 11.74 0.25 5.09
N GLN A 49 12.19 1.39 4.57
CA GLN A 49 11.67 1.97 3.32
C GLN A 49 11.88 1.02 2.13
N ILE A 50 13.06 0.42 2.00
CA ILE A 50 13.36 -0.58 0.95
C ILE A 50 12.43 -1.79 1.08
N ILE A 51 12.24 -2.31 2.30
CA ILE A 51 11.33 -3.44 2.55
C ILE A 51 9.90 -3.09 2.13
N TYR A 52 9.41 -1.89 2.47
CA TYR A 52 8.08 -1.44 2.07
C TYR A 52 7.95 -1.26 0.55
N TYR A 53 8.98 -0.79 -0.15
CA TYR A 53 8.96 -0.71 -1.61
C TYR A 53 8.92 -2.08 -2.27
N ILE A 54 9.69 -3.05 -1.77
CA ILE A 54 9.65 -4.44 -2.26
C ILE A 54 8.26 -5.04 -2.02
N PHE A 55 7.72 -4.86 -0.81
CA PHE A 55 6.39 -5.37 -0.46
C PHE A 55 5.28 -4.73 -1.32
N GLY A 56 5.34 -3.41 -1.51
CA GLY A 56 4.42 -2.67 -2.39
C GLY A 56 4.51 -3.12 -3.85
N ALA A 57 5.72 -3.36 -4.37
CA ALA A 57 5.91 -3.87 -5.73
C ALA A 57 5.32 -5.28 -5.91
N ILE A 58 5.48 -6.16 -4.91
CA ILE A 58 4.86 -7.49 -4.90
C ILE A 58 3.33 -7.37 -4.92
N ILE A 59 2.75 -6.52 -4.05
CA ILE A 59 1.30 -6.30 -4.02
C ILE A 59 0.80 -5.76 -5.37
N ALA A 60 1.47 -4.76 -5.95
CA ALA A 60 1.10 -4.20 -7.24
C ALA A 60 1.15 -5.26 -8.35
N PHE A 61 2.18 -6.11 -8.36
CA PHE A 61 2.30 -7.21 -9.30
C PHE A 61 1.15 -8.22 -9.14
N LEU A 62 0.82 -8.61 -7.90
CA LEU A 62 -0.31 -9.50 -7.62
C LEU A 62 -1.64 -8.91 -8.09
N ILE A 63 -1.90 -7.63 -7.83
CA ILE A 63 -3.11 -6.93 -8.30
C ILE A 63 -3.17 -6.92 -9.83
N MET A 64 -2.03 -6.72 -10.50
CA MET A 64 -1.96 -6.65 -11.96
C MET A 64 -2.25 -7.99 -12.66
N ILE A 65 -2.11 -9.12 -11.94
CA ILE A 65 -2.53 -10.46 -12.41
C ILE A 65 -4.06 -10.62 -12.34
N ILE A 66 -4.73 -9.91 -11.41
CA ILE A 66 -6.18 -9.99 -11.24
C ILE A 66 -6.88 -9.26 -12.39
N SER A 67 -7.88 -9.91 -12.99
CA SER A 67 -8.69 -9.30 -14.05
C SER A 67 -9.43 -8.06 -13.51
N PRO A 68 -9.39 -6.90 -14.19
CA PRO A 68 -10.11 -5.69 -13.76
C PRO A 68 -11.60 -5.92 -13.53
N LYS A 69 -12.23 -6.82 -14.29
CA LYS A 69 -13.64 -7.19 -14.11
C LYS A 69 -13.91 -7.83 -12.74
N LYS A 70 -13.00 -8.68 -12.25
CA LYS A 70 -13.12 -9.31 -10.92
C LYS A 70 -12.94 -8.28 -9.81
N ILE A 71 -11.99 -7.36 -9.98
CA ILE A 71 -11.79 -6.25 -9.03
C ILE A 71 -13.08 -5.45 -8.91
N LYS A 72 -13.65 -5.00 -10.04
CA LYS A 72 -14.89 -4.21 -10.06
C LYS A 72 -16.07 -4.93 -9.41
N ASN A 73 -16.26 -6.23 -9.69
CA ASN A 73 -17.37 -6.99 -9.12
C ASN A 73 -17.27 -7.14 -7.60
N ASN A 74 -16.05 -7.17 -7.06
CA ASN A 74 -15.81 -7.32 -5.63
C ASN A 74 -15.65 -5.98 -4.90
N THR A 75 -15.70 -4.85 -5.61
CA THR A 75 -15.46 -3.53 -5.02
C THR A 75 -16.43 -3.22 -3.89
N TYR A 76 -17.74 -3.48 -4.05
CA TYR A 76 -18.72 -3.20 -2.99
C TYR A 76 -18.53 -4.06 -1.73
N ILE A 77 -18.03 -5.29 -1.89
CA ILE A 77 -17.67 -6.16 -0.77
C ILE A 77 -16.45 -5.59 -0.04
N LEU A 78 -15.41 -5.23 -0.78
CA LEU A 78 -14.22 -4.58 -0.21
C LEU A 78 -14.58 -3.27 0.49
N TYR A 79 -15.44 -2.45 -0.13
CA TYR A 79 -15.93 -1.20 0.44
C TYR A 79 -16.60 -1.45 1.81
N SER A 80 -17.50 -2.43 1.87
CA SER A 80 -18.21 -2.77 3.11
C SER A 80 -17.25 -3.25 4.21
N ILE A 81 -16.26 -4.09 3.86
CA ILE A 81 -15.24 -4.57 4.80
C ILE A 81 -14.43 -3.40 5.37
N PHE A 82 -13.96 -2.49 4.53
CA PHE A 82 -13.15 -1.36 4.98
C PHE A 82 -13.97 -0.31 5.75
N CYS A 83 -15.25 -0.12 5.43
CA CYS A 83 -16.18 0.65 6.26
C CYS A 83 -16.29 0.05 7.67
N VAL A 84 -16.46 -1.27 7.79
CA VAL A 84 -16.50 -1.95 9.10
C VAL A 84 -15.17 -1.77 9.85
N LEU A 85 -14.03 -1.86 9.18
CA LEU A 85 -12.73 -1.60 9.81
C LEU A 85 -12.59 -0.16 10.32
N LEU A 86 -13.09 0.83 9.59
CA LEU A 86 -13.10 2.24 10.00
C LEU A 86 -14.04 2.48 11.19
N ILE A 87 -15.24 1.91 11.15
CA ILE A 87 -16.19 1.95 12.28
C ILE A 87 -15.59 1.23 13.50
N GLY A 88 -14.86 0.13 13.29
CA GLY A 88 -14.13 -0.56 14.35
C GLY A 88 -13.14 0.34 15.06
N LEU A 89 -12.43 1.21 14.35
CA LEU A 89 -11.51 2.18 14.97
C LEU A 89 -12.24 3.20 15.85
N LEU A 90 -13.47 3.59 15.49
CA LEU A 90 -14.30 4.49 16.30
C LEU A 90 -14.82 3.84 17.58
N ILE A 91 -15.23 2.57 17.53
CA ILE A 91 -15.94 1.91 18.64
C ILE A 91 -14.97 1.20 19.61
N LEU A 92 -13.89 0.62 19.10
CA LEU A 92 -12.95 -0.12 19.94
C LEU A 92 -12.31 0.82 20.97
N PRO A 93 -11.94 0.33 22.17
CA PRO A 93 -11.18 1.12 23.14
C PRO A 93 -9.73 1.30 22.69
N GLU A 94 -9.06 2.31 23.23
CA GLU A 94 -7.62 2.50 23.04
C GLU A 94 -6.84 1.33 23.64
N THR A 95 -6.04 0.69 22.80
CA THR A 95 -5.27 -0.51 23.15
C THR A 95 -3.98 -0.52 22.36
N SER A 96 -3.06 -1.42 22.67
CA SER A 96 -1.86 -1.64 21.85
C SER A 96 -2.20 -1.97 20.39
N ILE A 97 -3.39 -2.54 20.13
CA ILE A 97 -3.88 -2.85 18.78
C ILE A 97 -4.46 -1.63 18.09
N THR A 98 -5.04 -0.70 18.82
CA THR A 98 -5.63 0.52 18.25
C THR A 98 -5.12 1.77 18.98
N PRO A 99 -3.81 2.07 18.87
CA PRO A 99 -3.19 3.16 19.60
C PRO A 99 -3.58 4.52 19.00
N ILE A 100 -3.48 5.56 19.83
CA ILE A 100 -3.49 6.94 19.35
C ILE A 100 -2.09 7.32 18.89
N ILE A 101 -1.97 7.67 17.61
CA ILE A 101 -0.71 8.12 16.99
C ILE A 101 -0.94 9.55 16.50
N ASN A 102 -0.06 10.49 16.88
CA ASN A 102 -0.18 11.90 16.53
C ASN A 102 -1.54 12.52 16.91
N GLY A 103 -2.11 12.11 18.05
CA GLY A 103 -3.39 12.62 18.57
C GLY A 103 -4.64 12.06 17.89
N ALA A 104 -4.51 11.09 16.98
CA ALA A 104 -5.65 10.48 16.30
C ALA A 104 -5.62 8.94 16.35
N LYS A 105 -6.80 8.32 16.38
CA LYS A 105 -6.98 6.87 16.31
C LYS A 105 -7.30 6.43 14.88
N SER A 106 -6.27 6.17 14.10
CA SER A 106 -6.40 5.82 12.67
C SER A 106 -5.72 4.52 12.27
N TRP A 107 -5.02 3.85 13.19
CA TRP A 107 -4.17 2.70 12.90
C TRP A 107 -4.58 1.45 13.67
N TYR A 108 -4.52 0.31 12.99
CA TYR A 108 -4.43 -1.00 13.63
C TYR A 108 -2.95 -1.40 13.70
N SER A 109 -2.41 -1.54 14.91
CA SER A 109 -1.00 -1.86 15.15
C SER A 109 -0.84 -3.30 15.65
N PHE A 110 0.02 -4.06 15.00
CA PHE A 110 0.35 -5.44 15.33
C PHE A 110 1.86 -5.56 15.54
N GLY A 111 2.39 -4.83 16.53
CA GLY A 111 3.81 -4.75 16.82
C GLY A 111 4.59 -4.01 15.71
N PRO A 112 5.45 -4.67 14.92
CA PRO A 112 6.24 -4.01 13.88
C PRO A 112 5.42 -3.59 12.65
N ILE A 113 4.21 -4.12 12.48
CA ILE A 113 3.34 -3.83 11.33
C ILE A 113 2.17 -2.98 11.81
N SER A 114 1.90 -1.89 11.11
CA SER A 114 0.71 -1.08 11.35
C SER A 114 -0.03 -0.90 10.03
N ILE A 115 -1.35 -1.05 10.07
CA ILE A 115 -2.24 -0.98 8.90
C ILE A 115 -3.20 0.16 9.13
N GLN A 116 -3.28 1.06 8.15
CA GLN A 116 -4.22 2.18 8.14
C GLN A 116 -5.36 1.86 7.15
N PRO A 117 -6.57 1.52 7.61
CA PRO A 117 -7.68 1.17 6.72
C PRO A 117 -8.06 2.30 5.75
N SER A 118 -7.90 3.56 6.15
CA SER A 118 -8.25 4.72 5.32
C SER A 118 -7.42 4.83 4.04
N GLU A 119 -6.20 4.28 4.02
CA GLU A 119 -5.36 4.25 2.81
C GLU A 119 -5.98 3.38 1.72
N PHE A 120 -6.45 2.20 2.08
CA PHE A 120 -7.15 1.29 1.16
C PHE A 120 -8.52 1.84 0.76
N MET A 121 -9.22 2.47 1.70
CA MET A 121 -10.55 3.03 1.45
C MET A 121 -10.55 4.09 0.33
N LYS A 122 -9.50 4.93 0.24
CA LYS A 122 -9.36 5.91 -0.85
C LYS A 122 -9.42 5.25 -2.23
N ILE A 123 -8.70 4.14 -2.40
CA ILE A 123 -8.64 3.41 -3.67
C ILE A 123 -9.98 2.71 -3.94
N ILE A 124 -10.56 2.06 -2.92
CA ILE A 124 -11.82 1.33 -3.06
C ILE A 124 -12.97 2.28 -3.39
N LEU A 125 -13.01 3.47 -2.78
CA LEU A 125 -14.01 4.50 -3.08
C LEU A 125 -13.95 4.93 -4.55
N ILE A 126 -12.74 5.17 -5.09
CA ILE A 126 -12.54 5.49 -6.51
C ILE A 126 -13.04 4.37 -7.42
N LEU A 127 -12.89 3.11 -7.01
CA LEU A 127 -13.37 1.96 -7.79
C LEU A 127 -14.88 1.73 -7.66
N ALA A 128 -15.51 2.21 -6.59
CA ALA A 128 -16.91 1.94 -6.25
C ALA A 128 -17.87 2.93 -6.93
N LEU A 129 -17.39 4.16 -7.16
CA LEU A 129 -18.05 5.24 -7.88
C LEU A 129 -17.79 5.10 -9.39
#